data_AF-A0A2T6T0H3-F1
#
_entry.id   AF-A0A2T6T0H3-F1
#
_cell.length_a   1.000
_cell.length_b   1.000
_cell.length_c   1.000
_cell.angle_alpha   90.00
_cell.angle_beta   90.00
_cell.angle_gamma   90.00
#
_symmetry.space_group_name_H-M   'P 1'
#
loop_
_entity.id
_entity.type
_entity.pdbx_description
1 polymer ?
#
loop_
_entity_poly.entity_id
_entity_poly.type
_entity_poly.pdbx_seq_one_letter_code
_entity_poly.pdbx_strand_id
1 'polypeptide(L)'
;MKLPKALNEATAGAALKYHLKRALERSHSISEFSKNLELSAKNAKFSNNTLKIIEELTNGIKQASEEIKEKAFDFSNEKLTNEQIKELLNNAKIPTSGRDAITFGVNNLNPEMVEFLHKNNKKMII
;
A
#
# COMPACT_ATOMS: atom_id res chain seq x y z
N MET A 1 3.72 38.00 24.88
CA MET A 1 4.08 38.35 23.49
C MET A 1 3.55 37.26 22.57
N LYS A 2 2.68 37.57 21.58
CA LYS A 2 2.23 36.59 20.56
C LYS A 2 3.23 36.62 19.40
N LEU A 3 3.70 35.45 18.94
CA LEU A 3 4.58 35.37 17.78
C LEU A 3 3.86 35.80 16.49
N PRO A 4 4.57 36.45 15.54
CA PRO A 4 3.99 36.83 14.25
C PRO A 4 3.53 35.60 13.47
N LYS A 5 2.39 35.73 12.77
CA LYS A 5 1.70 34.63 12.07
C LYS A 5 2.60 33.84 11.11
N ALA A 6 3.43 34.52 10.33
CA ALA A 6 4.36 33.89 9.39
C ALA A 6 5.39 32.98 10.08
N LEU A 7 5.85 33.36 11.28
CA LEU A 7 6.81 32.57 12.06
C LEU A 7 6.15 31.31 12.65
N ASN A 8 4.86 31.39 13.02
CA ASN A 8 4.08 30.23 13.49
C ASN A 8 3.82 29.23 12.34
N GLU A 9 3.51 29.71 11.14
CA GLU A 9 3.26 28.86 9.97
C GLU A 9 4.54 28.18 9.48
N ALA A 10 5.66 28.91 9.40
CA ALA A 10 6.96 28.33 9.04
C ALA A 10 7.41 27.24 10.03
N THR A 11 7.21 27.49 11.33
CA THR A 11 7.56 26.52 12.38
C THR A 11 6.66 25.28 12.33
N ALA A 12 5.35 25.45 12.11
CA ALA A 12 4.40 24.34 11.96
C ALA A 12 4.68 23.51 10.70
N GLY A 13 5.02 24.17 9.58
CA GLY A 13 5.40 23.50 8.33
C GLY A 13 6.69 22.68 8.47
N ALA A 14 7.70 23.22 9.15
CA ALA A 14 8.94 22.48 9.42
C ALA A 14 8.71 21.25 10.30
N ALA A 15 7.90 21.40 11.36
CA ALA A 15 7.52 20.28 12.23
C ALA A 15 6.75 19.20 11.46
N LEU A 16 5.75 19.58 10.67
CA LEU A 16 5.00 18.64 9.82
C LEU A 16 5.91 17.90 8.85
N LYS A 17 6.81 18.62 8.16
CA LYS A 17 7.80 18.02 7.25
C LYS A 17 8.68 16.98 7.95
N TYR A 18 9.14 17.27 9.16
CA TYR A 18 9.92 16.33 9.96
C TYR A 18 9.12 15.06 10.28
N HIS A 19 7.88 15.20 10.75
CA HIS A 19 7.02 14.06 11.09
C HIS A 19 6.68 13.20 9.87
N LEU A 20 6.40 13.82 8.71
CA LEU A 20 6.18 13.10 7.45
C LEU A 20 7.42 12.32 7.00
N LYS A 21 8.59 12.97 6.99
CA LYS A 21 9.86 12.32 6.61
C LYS A 21 10.14 11.12 7.53
N ARG A 22 9.97 11.30 8.83
CA ARG A 22 10.19 10.24 9.82
C ARG A 22 9.19 9.09 9.69
N ALA A 23 7.93 9.37 9.37
CA ALA A 23 6.94 8.33 9.10
C ALA A 23 7.30 7.54 7.84
N LEU A 24 7.75 8.21 6.77
CA LEU A 24 8.19 7.55 5.53
C LEU A 24 9.41 6.65 5.76
N GLU A 25 10.45 7.16 6.42
CA GLU A 25 11.70 6.40 6.66
C GLU A 25 11.49 5.13 7.50
N ARG A 26 10.43 5.11 8.31
CA ARG A 26 10.14 4.01 9.25
C ARG A 26 9.08 3.04 8.75
N SER A 27 8.56 3.25 7.55
CA SER A 27 7.43 2.47 7.05
C SER A 27 7.81 1.68 5.82
N HIS A 28 7.52 0.38 5.85
CA HIS A 28 7.73 -0.54 4.73
C HIS A 28 6.43 -0.87 3.98
N SER A 29 5.30 -0.35 4.46
CA SER A 29 4.00 -0.45 3.81
C SER A 29 3.18 0.84 3.94
N ILE A 30 2.17 1.01 3.08
CA ILE A 30 1.23 2.14 3.15
C ILE A 30 0.47 2.14 4.48
N SER A 31 0.08 0.95 4.97
CA SER A 31 -0.63 0.83 6.26
C SER A 31 0.25 1.27 7.43
N GLU A 32 1.52 0.86 7.43
CA GLU A 32 2.49 1.28 8.45
C GLU A 32 2.76 2.78 8.38
N PHE A 33 2.84 3.34 7.17
CA PHE A 33 2.99 4.77 6.97
C PHE A 33 1.83 5.56 7.56
N SER A 34 0.58 5.19 7.25
CA SER A 34 -0.60 5.85 7.80
C SER A 34 -0.62 5.79 9.32
N LYS A 35 -0.33 4.62 9.91
CA LYS A 35 -0.27 4.45 11.37
C LYS A 35 0.81 5.31 12.01
N ASN A 36 2.01 5.35 11.42
CA ASN A 36 3.14 6.15 11.92
C ASN A 36 2.87 7.66 11.78
N LEU A 37 2.18 8.09 10.73
CA LEU A 37 1.77 9.47 10.54
C LEU A 37 0.73 9.91 11.58
N GLU A 38 -0.29 9.09 11.84
CA GLU A 38 -1.29 9.35 12.88
C GLU A 38 -0.65 9.43 14.28
N LEU A 39 0.24 8.49 14.63
CA LEU A 39 0.97 8.52 15.90
C LEU A 39 1.84 9.77 16.02
N SER A 40 2.50 10.16 14.93
CA SER A 40 3.30 11.39 14.88
C SER A 40 2.44 12.63 15.09
N ALA A 41 1.26 12.69 14.47
CA ALA A 41 0.33 13.79 14.62
C ALA A 41 -0.24 13.91 16.04
N LYS A 42 -0.58 12.78 16.68
CA LYS A 42 -1.06 12.74 18.08
C LYS A 42 -0.01 13.21 19.07
N ASN A 43 1.25 12.84 18.85
CA ASN A 43 2.37 13.23 19.71
C ASN A 43 2.84 14.68 19.48
N ALA A 44 2.51 15.26 18.34
CA ALA A 44 2.89 16.62 17.99
C ALA A 44 1.85 17.63 18.49
N LYS A 45 2.33 18.77 19.02
CA LYS A 45 1.47 19.90 19.43
C LYS A 45 1.07 20.75 18.22
N PHE A 46 0.45 20.14 17.22
CA PHE A 46 0.02 20.83 16.00
C PHE A 46 -1.22 21.70 16.24
N SER A 47 -1.41 22.69 15.36
CA SER A 47 -2.64 23.48 15.32
C SER A 47 -3.81 22.64 14.80
N ASN A 48 -5.04 23.01 15.17
CA ASN A 48 -6.25 22.32 14.68
C ASN A 48 -6.33 22.29 13.15
N ASN A 49 -5.91 23.37 12.47
CA ASN A 49 -5.89 23.43 11.01
C ASN A 49 -4.90 22.41 10.42
N THR A 50 -3.72 22.26 11.04
CA THR A 50 -2.72 21.27 10.63
C THR A 50 -3.20 19.84 10.87
N LEU A 51 -3.86 19.59 12.00
CA LEU A 51 -4.48 18.29 12.29
C LEU A 51 -5.53 17.91 11.25
N LYS A 52 -6.36 18.86 10.83
CA LYS A 52 -7.34 18.66 9.75
C LYS A 52 -6.69 18.29 8.41
N ILE A 53 -5.60 18.98 8.04
CA ILE A 53 -4.84 18.63 6.82
C ILE A 53 -4.27 17.22 6.90
N ILE A 54 -3.74 16.82 8.06
CA ILE A 54 -3.23 15.45 8.25
C ILE A 54 -4.35 14.43 8.12
N GLU A 55 -5.53 14.71 8.70
CA GLU A 55 -6.70 13.84 8.61
C GLU A 55 -7.15 13.65 7.15
N GLU A 56 -7.28 14.75 6.39
CA GLU A 56 -7.61 14.71 4.95
C GLU A 56 -6.57 13.90 4.16
N LEU A 57 -5.28 14.09 4.45
CA LEU A 57 -4.20 13.32 3.84
C LEU A 57 -4.30 11.82 4.16
N THR A 58 -4.53 11.45 5.43
CA THR A 58 -4.66 10.04 5.85
C THR A 58 -5.87 9.36 5.21
N ASN A 59 -6.98 10.08 5.05
CA ASN A 59 -8.16 9.58 4.37
C ASN A 59 -7.90 9.40 2.87
N GLY A 60 -7.21 10.34 2.21
CA GLY A 60 -6.82 10.21 0.81
C GLY A 60 -5.87 9.04 0.56
N ILE A 61 -4.92 8.79 1.46
CA ILE A 61 -4.04 7.62 1.41
C ILE A 61 -4.85 6.33 1.53
N LYS A 62 -5.83 6.28 2.42
CA LYS A 62 -6.70 5.11 2.59
C LYS A 62 -7.47 4.81 1.30
N GLN A 63 -8.10 5.81 0.70
CA GLN A 63 -8.84 5.69 -0.57
C GLN A 63 -7.92 5.21 -1.70
N ALA A 64 -6.78 5.87 -1.90
CA ALA A 64 -5.81 5.46 -2.91
C ALA A 64 -5.31 4.03 -2.68
N SER A 65 -5.13 3.62 -1.42
CA SER A 65 -4.75 2.24 -1.09
C SER A 65 -5.84 1.23 -1.44
N GLU A 66 -7.11 1.57 -1.29
CA GLU A 66 -8.24 0.71 -1.66
C GLU A 66 -8.34 0.60 -3.19
N GLU A 67 -8.25 1.72 -3.92
CA GLU A 67 -8.24 1.71 -5.39
C GLU A 67 -7.07 0.90 -5.98
N ILE A 68 -5.89 0.97 -5.36
CA ILE A 68 -4.73 0.17 -5.79
C ILE A 68 -4.99 -1.32 -5.53
N LYS A 69 -5.58 -1.68 -4.38
CA LYS A 69 -5.91 -3.07 -4.06
C LYS A 69 -6.94 -3.65 -5.02
N GLU A 70 -7.97 -2.89 -5.39
CA GLU A 70 -8.99 -3.36 -6.34
C GLU A 70 -8.43 -3.61 -7.75
N LYS A 71 -7.38 -2.86 -8.13
CA LYS A 71 -6.68 -3.05 -9.42
C LYS A 71 -5.58 -4.10 -9.37
N ALA A 72 -5.17 -4.52 -8.17
CA ALA A 72 -4.16 -5.54 -8.01
C ALA A 72 -4.76 -6.93 -8.27
N PHE A 73 -4.10 -7.73 -9.09
CA PHE A 73 -4.44 -9.14 -9.29
C PHE A 73 -3.87 -9.98 -8.13
N ASP A 74 -4.32 -9.73 -6.90
CA ASP A 74 -3.83 -10.38 -5.68
C ASP A 74 -4.85 -11.38 -5.11
N PHE A 75 -4.58 -12.66 -5.37
CA PHE A 75 -5.34 -13.81 -4.88
C PHE A 75 -4.58 -14.55 -3.77
N SER A 76 -3.67 -13.87 -3.06
CA SER A 76 -2.88 -14.44 -1.96
C SER A 76 -3.73 -15.07 -0.85
N ASN A 77 -4.92 -14.54 -0.61
CA ASN A 77 -5.83 -15.00 0.45
C ASN A 77 -7.01 -15.83 -0.07
N GLU A 78 -7.10 -16.07 -1.38
CA GLU A 78 -8.18 -16.84 -1.97
C GLU A 78 -7.76 -18.30 -2.18
N LYS A 79 -8.73 -19.22 -2.06
CA LYS A 79 -8.53 -20.62 -2.42
C LYS A 79 -9.25 -20.89 -3.74
N LEU A 80 -8.48 -21.00 -4.80
CA LEU A 80 -8.98 -21.21 -6.16
C LEU A 80 -8.82 -22.67 -6.56
N THR A 81 -9.64 -23.13 -7.51
CA THR A 81 -9.44 -24.44 -8.15
C THR A 81 -8.36 -24.35 -9.22
N ASN A 82 -7.78 -25.50 -9.58
CA ASN A 82 -6.76 -25.57 -10.64
C ASN A 82 -7.27 -25.03 -11.98
N GLU A 83 -8.55 -25.23 -12.27
CA GLU A 83 -9.20 -24.73 -13.49
C GLU A 83 -9.25 -23.19 -13.50
N GLN A 84 -9.66 -22.59 -12.38
CA GLN A 84 -9.70 -21.13 -12.23
C GLN A 84 -8.30 -20.51 -12.35
N ILE A 85 -7.28 -21.12 -11.74
CA ILE A 85 -5.90 -20.60 -11.82
C ILE A 85 -5.38 -20.69 -13.26
N LYS A 86 -5.65 -21.78 -13.98
CA LYS A 86 -5.27 -21.93 -15.39
C LYS A 86 -5.96 -20.89 -16.27
N GLU A 87 -7.24 -20.62 -16.04
CA GLU A 87 -7.98 -19.58 -16.78
C GLU A 87 -7.37 -18.19 -16.56
N LEU A 88 -7.07 -17.84 -15.30
CA LEU A 88 -6.43 -16.57 -14.94
C LEU A 88 -5.03 -16.43 -15.56
N LEU A 89 -4.21 -17.48 -15.55
CA LEU A 89 -2.86 -17.47 -16.13
C LEU A 89 -2.82 -17.42 -17.67
N ASN A 90 -3.89 -17.87 -18.32
CA ASN A 90 -4.05 -17.85 -19.77
C ASN A 90 -4.70 -16.56 -20.28
N ASN A 91 -5.27 -15.74 -19.40
CA ASN A 91 -5.89 -14.49 -19.78
C ASN A 91 -4.83 -13.45 -20.20
N ALA A 92 -4.89 -13.01 -21.46
CA ALA A 92 -3.93 -12.04 -22.03
C ALA A 92 -4.00 -10.63 -21.38
N LYS A 93 -5.09 -10.29 -20.70
CA LYS A 93 -5.25 -9.00 -20.01
C LYS A 93 -4.61 -9.01 -18.61
N ILE A 94 -4.33 -10.19 -18.05
CA ILE A 94 -3.76 -10.33 -16.71
C ILE A 94 -2.24 -10.44 -16.85
N PRO A 95 -1.47 -9.49 -16.30
CA PRO A 95 -0.02 -9.61 -16.24
C PRO A 95 0.38 -10.85 -15.42
N THR A 96 1.24 -11.69 -16.00
CA THR A 96 1.76 -12.91 -15.35
C THR A 96 3.24 -12.80 -14.99
N SER A 97 3.82 -11.61 -15.13
CA SER A 97 5.22 -11.33 -14.79
C SER A 97 5.43 -9.84 -14.53
N GLY A 98 6.53 -9.50 -13.84
CA GLY A 98 6.84 -8.13 -13.46
C GLY A 98 6.17 -7.69 -12.16
N ARG A 99 6.15 -6.37 -11.90
CA ARG A 99 5.63 -5.79 -10.67
C ARG A 99 4.13 -5.97 -10.49
N ASP A 100 3.40 -5.90 -11.60
CA ASP A 100 1.94 -5.97 -11.59
C ASP A 100 1.43 -7.40 -11.76
N ALA A 101 2.33 -8.39 -11.72
CA ALA A 101 1.99 -9.79 -11.93
C ALA A 101 0.91 -10.27 -10.96
N ILE A 102 0.02 -11.12 -11.47
CA ILE A 102 -0.92 -11.87 -10.67
C ILE A 102 -0.18 -12.66 -9.58
N THR A 103 -0.67 -12.53 -8.36
CA THR A 103 -0.12 -13.16 -7.16
C THR A 103 -1.13 -14.16 -6.64
N PHE A 104 -0.71 -15.37 -6.28
CA PHE A 104 -1.58 -16.36 -5.63
C PHE A 104 -0.92 -16.86 -4.34
N GLY A 105 -1.75 -17.31 -3.40
CA GLY A 105 -1.24 -17.86 -2.14
C GLY A 105 -0.61 -19.24 -2.31
N VAL A 106 0.26 -19.62 -1.37
CA VAL A 106 0.88 -20.96 -1.29
C VAL A 106 -0.15 -22.10 -1.28
N ASN A 107 -1.36 -21.84 -0.76
CA ASN A 107 -2.48 -22.78 -0.72
C ASN A 107 -3.02 -23.14 -2.11
N ASN A 108 -2.71 -22.35 -3.14
CA ASN A 108 -3.07 -22.59 -4.53
C ASN A 108 -1.95 -23.32 -5.30
N LEU A 109 -0.80 -23.57 -4.67
CA LEU A 109 0.33 -24.27 -5.27
C LEU A 109 0.27 -25.77 -4.94
N ASN A 110 0.02 -26.60 -5.96
CA ASN A 110 0.09 -28.05 -5.88
C ASN A 110 0.98 -28.61 -6.99
N PRO A 111 1.36 -29.91 -6.95
CA PRO A 111 2.26 -30.50 -7.96
C PRO A 111 1.78 -30.33 -9.41
N GLU A 112 0.46 -30.41 -9.65
CA GLU A 112 -0.14 -30.21 -10.97
C GLU A 112 0.07 -28.78 -11.48
N MET A 113 -0.16 -27.79 -10.60
CA MET A 113 0.03 -26.38 -10.93
C MET A 113 1.50 -26.04 -11.17
N VAL A 114 2.42 -26.64 -10.41
CA VAL A 114 3.87 -26.50 -10.63
C VAL A 114 4.24 -27.02 -12.02
N GLU A 115 3.78 -28.22 -12.39
CA GLU A 115 4.04 -28.79 -13.71
C GLU A 115 3.46 -27.91 -14.84
N PHE A 116 2.25 -27.38 -14.64
CA PHE A 116 1.62 -26.45 -15.57
C PHE A 116 2.45 -25.17 -15.76
N LEU A 117 2.92 -24.55 -14.68
CA LEU A 117 3.73 -23.33 -14.73
C LEU A 117 5.04 -23.57 -15.49
N HIS A 118 5.72 -24.69 -15.22
CA HIS A 118 6.95 -25.08 -15.92
C HIS A 118 6.73 -25.30 -17.41
N LYS A 119 5.69 -26.07 -17.81
CA LYS A 119 5.39 -26.35 -19.22
C LYS A 119 5.05 -25.08 -20.01
N ASN A 120 4.40 -24.11 -19.37
CA ASN A 120 3.93 -22.90 -20.04
C ASN A 120 4.87 -21.69 -19.86
N ASN A 121 6.06 -21.89 -19.29
CA ASN A 121 7.03 -20.84 -18.99
C ASN A 121 6.41 -19.65 -18.22
N LYS A 122 5.49 -19.95 -17.30
CA LYS A 122 4.83 -18.96 -16.44
C LYS A 122 5.60 -18.84 -15.13
N LYS A 123 5.65 -17.63 -14.57
CA LYS A 123 6.24 -17.37 -13.25
C LYS A 123 5.13 -17.02 -12.28
N MET A 124 5.21 -17.59 -11.09
CA MET A 124 4.34 -17.24 -9.97
C MET A 124 5.25 -16.69 -8.87
N ILE A 125 4.91 -15.52 -8.35
CA ILE A 125 5.54 -14.99 -7.14
C ILE A 125 4.80 -15.64 -5.98
N ILE A 126 5.56 -16.33 -5.11
CA ILE A 126 5.07 -16.98 -3.90
C ILE A 126 5.30 -16.03 -2.73
#